data_AF-F9HIC5-F1
#
_entry.id   AF-F9HIC5-F1
#
_cell.length_a   1.000
_cell.length_b   1.000
_cell.length_c   1.000
_cell.angle_alpha   90.00
_cell.angle_beta   90.00
_cell.angle_gamma   90.00
#
_symmetry.space_group_name_H-M   'P 1'
#
loop_
_entity.id
_entity.type
_entity.pdbx_description
1 polymer ?
#
loop_
_entity_poly.entity_id
_entity_poly.type
_entity_poly.pdbx_seq_one_letter_code
_entity_poly.pdbx_strand_id
1 'polypeptide(L)'
;MFAILLGILLNHFWKIPQKFRQGLAFSGKKLLQYSIILLGFNLSISKVSATGLSSLKISIITILMAFLSAYAVGRFLEMSKVLTLLIGFGTAICGGSAIAAASPVLEAKEEEVALSISTIFFFNILAVFIFPFLGHLM
;
A
#
# COMPACT_ATOMS: atom_id res chain seq x y z
N MET A 1 5.92 -2.60 10.26
CA MET A 1 6.93 -3.62 9.90
C MET A 1 7.02 -4.74 10.93
N PHE A 2 7.33 -4.46 12.21
CA PHE A 2 7.38 -5.49 13.27
C PHE A 2 6.10 -6.34 13.39
N ALA A 3 4.91 -5.71 13.32
CA ALA A 3 3.63 -6.43 13.33
C ALA A 3 3.44 -7.37 12.12
N ILE A 4 3.98 -7.01 10.95
CA ILE A 4 3.88 -7.82 9.73
C ILE A 4 4.88 -8.98 9.79
N LEU A 5 6.10 -8.73 10.26
CA LEU A 5 7.10 -9.76 10.52
C LEU A 5 6.59 -10.80 11.52
N LEU A 6 6.03 -10.37 12.64
CA LEU A 6 5.41 -11.25 13.64
C LEU A 6 4.25 -12.05 13.04
N GLY A 7 3.38 -11.41 12.24
CA GLY A 7 2.27 -12.09 11.57
C GLY A 7 2.72 -13.16 10.57
N ILE A 8 3.77 -12.90 9.79
CA ILE A 8 4.36 -13.88 8.86
C ILE A 8 5.00 -15.04 9.63
N LEU A 9 5.75 -14.76 10.71
CA LEU A 9 6.38 -15.78 11.55
C LEU A 9 5.35 -16.70 12.22
N LEU A 10 4.27 -16.11 12.74
CA LEU A 10 3.16 -16.84 13.35
C LEU A 10 2.42 -17.72 12.33
N ASN A 11 2.21 -17.23 11.11
CA ASN A 11 1.59 -18.02 10.05
C ASN A 11 2.49 -19.18 9.56
N HIS A 12 3.82 -19.04 9.69
CA HIS A 12 4.76 -20.10 9.35
C HIS A 12 4.79 -21.21 10.42
N PHE A 13 4.69 -20.85 11.70
CA PHE A 13 4.67 -21.81 12.82
C PHE A 13 3.28 -22.42 13.07
N TRP A 14 2.21 -21.67 12.83
CA TRP A 14 0.83 -22.14 12.96
C TRP A 14 0.10 -21.92 11.64
N LYS A 15 -0.20 -23.01 10.92
CA LYS A 15 -1.15 -22.99 9.80
C LYS A 15 -2.47 -22.43 10.31
N ILE A 16 -2.77 -21.18 9.95
CA ILE A 16 -3.98 -20.50 10.40
C ILE A 16 -5.20 -21.28 9.89
N PRO A 17 -6.07 -21.79 10.78
CA PRO A 17 -7.27 -22.52 10.37
C PRO A 17 -8.20 -21.59 9.59
N GLN A 18 -8.84 -22.10 8.52
CA GLN A 18 -9.67 -21.32 7.57
C GLN A 18 -10.73 -20.41 8.22
N LYS A 19 -11.17 -20.70 9.46
CA LYS A 19 -12.12 -19.85 10.21
C LYS A 19 -11.59 -18.43 10.51
N PHE A 20 -10.27 -18.23 10.63
CA PHE A 20 -9.69 -16.91 10.90
C PHE A 20 -9.54 -16.01 9.66
N ARG A 21 -9.57 -16.59 8.44
CA ARG A 21 -9.51 -15.80 7.19
C ARG A 21 -10.68 -14.83 7.07
N GLN A 22 -11.88 -15.22 7.50
CA GLN A 22 -13.05 -14.34 7.48
C GLN A 22 -12.90 -13.16 8.45
N GLY A 23 -12.31 -13.36 9.64
CA GLY A 23 -12.04 -12.30 10.61
C GLY A 23 -10.93 -11.32 10.16
N LEU A 24 -9.89 -11.84 9.51
CA LEU A 24 -8.82 -11.04 8.89
C LEU A 24 -9.34 -10.18 7.74
N ALA A 25 -10.18 -10.75 6.87
CA ALA A 25 -10.82 -10.01 5.78
C ALA A 25 -11.78 -8.93 6.33
N PHE A 26 -12.53 -9.24 7.40
CA PHE A 26 -13.44 -8.28 8.02
C PHE A 26 -12.69 -7.10 8.66
N SER A 27 -11.60 -7.36 9.39
CA SER A 27 -10.75 -6.32 9.97
C SER A 27 -10.03 -5.50 8.91
N GLY A 28 -9.51 -6.15 7.86
CA GLY A 28 -8.82 -5.48 6.75
C GLY A 28 -9.72 -4.61 5.89
N LYS A 29 -11.01 -4.98 5.72
CA LYS A 29 -11.97 -4.15 4.96
C LYS A 29 -12.72 -3.15 5.83
N LYS A 30 -13.48 -3.62 6.83
CA LYS A 30 -14.40 -2.74 7.57
C LYS A 30 -13.68 -1.81 8.54
N LEU A 31 -12.72 -2.32 9.31
CA LEU A 31 -12.01 -1.51 10.31
C LEU A 31 -11.17 -0.41 9.65
N LEU A 32 -10.56 -0.76 8.52
CA LEU A 32 -9.76 0.16 7.70
C LEU A 32 -10.65 1.24 7.07
N GLN A 33 -11.83 0.87 6.58
CA GLN A 33 -12.80 1.82 6.03
C GLN A 33 -13.35 2.77 7.12
N TYR A 34 -13.68 2.26 8.32
CA TYR A 34 -14.04 3.11 9.46
C TYR A 34 -12.92 4.07 9.85
N SER A 35 -11.66 3.60 9.85
CA SER A 35 -10.50 4.45 10.16
C SER A 35 -10.33 5.58 9.14
N ILE A 36 -10.52 5.31 7.85
CA ILE A 36 -10.47 6.33 6.78
C ILE A 36 -11.60 7.37 6.97
N ILE A 37 -12.81 6.93 7.30
CA ILE A 37 -13.96 7.81 7.55
C ILE A 37 -13.72 8.71 8.76
N LEU A 38 -13.21 8.15 9.88
CA LEU A 38 -12.85 8.92 11.07
C LEU A 38 -11.71 9.90 10.80
N LEU A 39 -10.71 9.51 10.00
CA LEU A 39 -9.63 10.42 9.57
C LEU A 39 -10.21 11.62 8.83
N GLY A 40 -11.17 11.38 7.91
CA GLY A 40 -11.86 12.43 7.18
C GLY A 40 -12.62 13.40 8.09
N PHE A 41 -13.25 12.89 9.16
CA PHE A 41 -13.91 13.72 10.18
C PHE A 41 -12.93 14.48 11.08
N ASN A 42 -11.73 13.96 11.29
CA ASN A 42 -10.68 14.60 12.10
C ASN A 42 -9.95 15.73 11.34
N LEU A 43 -9.96 15.70 10.01
CA LEU A 43 -9.41 16.78 9.20
C LEU A 43 -10.22 18.08 9.40
N SER A 44 -9.64 19.04 10.11
CA SER A 44 -10.22 20.37 10.29
C SER A 44 -10.46 21.04 8.93
N ILE A 45 -11.71 21.34 8.60
CA ILE A 45 -12.13 22.04 7.37
C ILE A 45 -11.32 23.32 7.12
N SER A 46 -10.87 24.00 8.19
CA SER A 46 -10.00 25.20 8.09
C SER A 46 -8.55 24.91 7.64
N LYS A 47 -7.99 23.74 7.96
CA LYS A 47 -6.65 23.34 7.47
C LYS A 47 -6.71 22.88 6.01
N VAL A 48 -7.78 22.19 5.63
CA VAL A 48 -8.00 21.69 4.26
C VAL A 48 -8.22 22.85 3.28
N SER A 49 -8.96 23.89 3.68
CA SER A 49 -9.21 25.04 2.79
C SER A 49 -7.95 25.87 2.51
N ALA A 50 -7.09 26.11 3.51
CA ALA A 50 -5.91 26.97 3.36
C ALA A 50 -4.67 26.22 2.84
N THR A 51 -4.41 25.00 3.32
CA THR A 51 -3.19 24.24 2.97
C THR A 51 -3.47 23.03 2.08
N GLY A 52 -4.71 22.57 2.05
CA GLY A 52 -5.13 21.43 1.23
C GLY A 52 -5.02 21.74 -0.26
N LEU A 53 -5.35 22.95 -0.74
CA LEU A 53 -5.28 23.26 -2.17
C LEU A 53 -3.85 23.19 -2.75
N SER A 54 -2.85 23.72 -2.03
CA SER A 54 -1.44 23.64 -2.46
C SER A 54 -0.88 22.23 -2.31
N SER A 55 -1.15 21.55 -1.19
CA SER A 55 -0.66 20.19 -0.95
C SER A 55 -1.33 19.17 -1.89
N LEU A 56 -2.60 19.36 -2.22
CA LEU A 56 -3.33 18.52 -3.17
C LEU A 56 -2.69 18.58 -4.55
N LYS A 57 -2.32 19.76 -5.06
CA LYS A 57 -1.65 19.85 -6.37
C LYS A 57 -0.36 19.06 -6.41
N ILE A 58 0.48 19.18 -5.38
CA ILE A 58 1.78 18.50 -5.30
C ILE A 58 1.59 16.99 -5.17
N SER A 59 0.66 16.55 -4.31
CA SER A 59 0.34 15.13 -4.18
C SER A 59 -0.23 14.55 -5.47
N ILE A 60 -1.12 15.25 -6.17
CA ILE A 60 -1.67 14.78 -7.45
C ILE A 60 -0.55 14.59 -8.48
N ILE A 61 0.34 15.58 -8.63
CA ILE A 61 1.46 15.50 -9.57
C ILE A 61 2.39 14.34 -9.20
N THR A 62 2.74 14.21 -7.91
CA THR A 62 3.63 13.14 -7.42
C THR A 62 3.01 11.76 -7.62
N ILE A 63 1.72 11.61 -7.31
CA ILE A 63 0.95 10.38 -7.56
C ILE A 63 0.93 10.06 -9.05
N LEU A 64 0.66 11.04 -9.92
CA LEU A 64 0.69 10.82 -11.37
C LEU A 64 2.06 10.36 -11.84
N MET A 65 3.15 10.99 -11.35
CA MET A 65 4.51 10.62 -11.71
C MET A 65 4.88 9.23 -11.21
N ALA A 66 4.54 8.91 -9.96
CA ALA A 66 4.74 7.59 -9.37
C ALA A 66 3.92 6.51 -10.10
N PHE A 67 2.70 6.83 -10.50
CA PHE A 67 1.83 5.92 -11.22
C PHE A 67 2.29 5.70 -12.66
N LEU A 68 2.71 6.75 -13.38
CA LEU A 68 3.30 6.65 -14.72
C LEU A 68 4.58 5.83 -14.71
N SER A 69 5.47 6.07 -13.74
CA SER A 69 6.72 5.31 -13.61
C SER A 69 6.43 3.85 -13.28
N ALA A 70 5.52 3.56 -12.34
CA ALA A 70 5.09 2.20 -12.04
C ALA A 70 4.45 1.51 -13.25
N TYR A 71 3.64 2.22 -14.04
CA TYR A 71 3.02 1.69 -15.25
C TYR A 71 4.05 1.42 -16.35
N ALA A 72 5.02 2.33 -16.55
CA ALA A 72 6.09 2.17 -17.53
C ALA A 72 6.97 0.96 -17.20
N VAL A 73 7.37 0.81 -15.94
CA VAL A 73 8.14 -0.34 -15.45
C VAL A 73 7.32 -1.63 -15.54
N GLY A 74 6.06 -1.61 -15.10
CA GLY A 74 5.17 -2.78 -15.18
C GLY A 74 4.91 -3.25 -16.62
N ARG A 75 4.86 -2.31 -17.58
CA ARG A 75 4.77 -2.64 -19.01
C ARG A 75 6.07 -3.23 -19.55
N PHE A 76 7.22 -2.83 -19.03
CA PHE A 76 8.52 -3.40 -19.40
C PHE A 76 8.71 -4.82 -18.87
N LEU A 77 8.10 -5.16 -17.73
CA LEU A 77 8.14 -6.48 -17.11
C LEU A 77 7.04 -7.45 -17.60
N GLU A 78 6.25 -7.08 -18.63
CA GLU A 78 5.14 -7.89 -19.17
C GLU A 78 4.14 -8.41 -18.11
N MET A 79 3.90 -7.62 -17.06
CA MET A 79 3.05 -8.04 -15.94
C MET A 79 1.55 -7.93 -16.28
N SER A 80 0.72 -8.74 -15.59
CA SER A 80 -0.74 -8.61 -15.61
C SER A 80 -1.15 -7.17 -15.30
N LYS A 81 -2.16 -6.65 -16.02
CA LYS A 81 -2.66 -5.28 -15.82
C LYS A 81 -3.08 -5.05 -14.37
N VAL A 82 -3.73 -6.04 -13.77
CA VAL A 82 -4.21 -5.98 -12.38
C VAL A 82 -3.05 -5.86 -11.39
N LEU A 83 -2.01 -6.69 -11.55
CA LEU A 83 -0.79 -6.62 -10.74
C LEU A 83 -0.08 -5.25 -10.88
N THR A 84 0.05 -4.74 -12.11
CA THR A 84 0.66 -3.42 -12.37
C THR A 84 -0.14 -2.29 -11.71
N LEU A 85 -1.48 -2.36 -11.80
CA LEU A 85 -2.39 -1.41 -11.15
C LEU A 85 -2.27 -1.46 -9.64
N LEU A 86 -2.19 -2.66 -9.03
CA LEU A 86 -2.02 -2.84 -7.59
C LEU A 86 -0.68 -2.26 -7.10
N ILE A 87 0.42 -2.58 -7.78
CA ILE A 87 1.75 -2.08 -7.43
C ILE A 87 1.80 -0.55 -7.61
N GLY A 88 1.20 -0.02 -8.67
CA GLY A 88 1.10 1.43 -8.90
C GLY A 88 0.31 2.14 -7.79
N PHE A 89 -0.86 1.61 -7.41
CA PHE A 89 -1.66 2.14 -6.30
C PHE A 89 -0.91 2.09 -4.96
N GLY A 90 -0.23 0.98 -4.70
CA GLY A 90 0.60 0.80 -3.52
C GLY A 90 1.74 1.82 -3.48
N THR A 91 2.46 1.98 -4.58
CA THR A 91 3.67 2.84 -4.61
C THR A 91 3.32 4.33 -4.56
N ALA A 92 2.20 4.73 -5.17
CA ALA A 92 1.83 6.15 -5.26
C ALA A 92 1.18 6.72 -3.99
N ILE A 93 0.53 5.89 -3.17
CA ILE A 93 -0.25 6.37 -2.00
C ILE A 93 0.45 6.04 -0.68
N CYS A 94 0.40 4.77 -0.26
CA CYS A 94 0.87 4.37 1.07
C CYS A 94 1.13 2.86 1.23
N GLY A 95 1.36 2.15 0.13
CA GLY A 95 1.80 0.75 0.12
C GLY A 95 0.66 -0.26 0.28
N GLY A 96 0.81 -1.16 1.25
CA GLY A 96 -0.08 -2.30 1.45
C GLY A 96 -1.54 -1.94 1.75
N SER A 97 -1.79 -0.81 2.42
CA SER A 97 -3.15 -0.34 2.71
C SER A 97 -3.90 0.07 1.44
N ALA A 98 -3.19 0.69 0.50
CA ALA A 98 -3.75 1.06 -0.80
C ALA A 98 -4.04 -0.18 -1.66
N ILE A 99 -3.15 -1.18 -1.63
CA ILE A 99 -3.39 -2.47 -2.29
C ILE A 99 -4.64 -3.14 -1.71
N ALA A 100 -4.78 -3.22 -0.39
CA ALA A 100 -5.93 -3.87 0.26
C ALA A 100 -7.27 -3.19 -0.10
N ALA A 101 -7.27 -1.86 -0.25
CA ALA A 101 -8.44 -1.09 -0.66
C ALA A 101 -8.78 -1.26 -2.16
N ALA A 102 -7.75 -1.31 -3.02
CA ALA A 102 -7.93 -1.45 -4.47
C ALA A 102 -8.22 -2.89 -4.93
N SER A 103 -7.73 -3.90 -4.20
CA SER A 103 -7.92 -5.33 -4.49
C SER A 103 -9.38 -5.72 -4.79
N PRO A 104 -10.39 -5.36 -3.98
CA PRO A 104 -11.78 -5.69 -4.26
C PRO A 104 -12.41 -4.87 -5.40
N VAL A 105 -11.84 -3.71 -5.77
CA VAL A 105 -12.34 -2.86 -6.86
C VAL A 105 -11.81 -3.37 -8.21
N LEU A 106 -10.61 -3.92 -8.22
CA LEU A 106 -9.92 -4.45 -9.40
C LEU A 106 -10.10 -5.96 -9.58
N GLU A 107 -10.94 -6.60 -8.76
CA GLU A 107 -11.18 -8.05 -8.75
C GLU A 107 -9.87 -8.86 -8.72
N ALA A 108 -8.88 -8.37 -7.96
CA ALA A 108 -7.54 -8.95 -7.93
C ALA A 108 -7.52 -10.32 -7.26
N LYS A 109 -6.79 -11.27 -7.86
CA LYS A 109 -6.59 -12.60 -7.29
C LYS A 109 -5.72 -12.52 -6.04
N GLU A 110 -5.95 -13.40 -5.05
CA GLU A 110 -5.14 -13.43 -3.81
C GLU A 110 -3.64 -13.56 -4.09
N GLU A 111 -3.28 -14.29 -5.15
CA GLU A 111 -1.91 -14.44 -5.66
C GLU A 111 -1.31 -13.10 -6.12
N GLU A 112 -2.06 -12.29 -6.88
CA GLU A 112 -1.62 -10.97 -7.37
C GLU A 112 -1.49 -9.97 -6.22
N VAL A 113 -2.39 -10.03 -5.24
CA VAL A 113 -2.33 -9.21 -4.03
C VAL A 113 -1.06 -9.54 -3.23
N ALA A 114 -0.80 -10.83 -3.00
CA ALA A 114 0.37 -11.29 -2.26
C ALA A 114 1.68 -10.93 -2.96
N LEU A 115 1.76 -11.13 -4.29
CA LEU A 115 2.91 -10.76 -5.12
C LEU A 115 3.19 -9.25 -5.07
N SER A 116 2.14 -8.43 -5.15
CA SER A 116 2.25 -6.97 -5.08
C SER A 116 2.78 -6.52 -3.73
N ILE A 117 2.19 -7.02 -2.63
CA ILE A 117 2.59 -6.67 -1.26
C ILE A 117 4.03 -7.10 -1.01
N SER A 118 4.41 -8.32 -1.41
CA SER A 118 5.76 -8.86 -1.25
C SER A 118 6.81 -7.98 -1.94
N THR A 119 6.57 -7.63 -3.21
CA THR A 119 7.46 -6.77 -3.99
C THR A 119 7.63 -5.39 -3.34
N ILE A 120 6.53 -4.74 -2.96
CA ILE A 120 6.61 -3.41 -2.31
C ILE A 120 7.36 -3.48 -0.99
N PHE A 121 7.11 -4.50 -0.16
CA PHE A 121 7.82 -4.65 1.12
C PHE A 121 9.30 -4.93 0.92
N PHE A 122 9.65 -5.74 -0.07
CA PHE A 122 11.05 -6.02 -0.41
C PHE A 122 11.80 -4.74 -0.77
N PHE A 123 11.24 -3.92 -1.67
CA PHE A 123 11.82 -2.63 -2.03
C PHE A 123 11.83 -1.64 -0.85
N ASN A 124 10.81 -1.65 0.01
CA ASN A 124 10.77 -0.80 1.20
C ASN A 124 11.88 -1.16 2.19
N ILE A 125 12.11 -2.45 2.44
CA ILE A 125 13.21 -2.93 3.29
C ILE A 125 14.56 -2.53 2.69
N LEU A 126 14.75 -2.74 1.37
CA LEU A 126 15.96 -2.30 0.68
C LEU A 126 16.18 -0.79 0.85
N ALA A 127 15.14 0.02 0.66
CA ALA A 127 15.22 1.47 0.84
C ALA A 127 15.59 1.84 2.28
N VAL A 128 15.00 1.18 3.29
CA VAL A 128 15.32 1.41 4.71
C VAL A 128 16.78 1.07 5.05
N PHE A 129 17.40 0.10 4.36
CA PHE A 129 18.82 -0.17 4.53
C PHE A 129 19.71 0.80 3.74
N ILE A 130 19.30 1.20 2.54
CA ILE A 130 20.06 2.11 1.66
C ILE A 130 20.05 3.54 2.20
N PHE A 131 18.90 4.06 2.65
CA PHE A 131 18.76 5.44 3.13
C PHE A 131 19.73 5.82 4.26
N PRO A 132 19.88 5.05 5.36
CA PRO A 132 20.83 5.39 6.41
C PRO A 132 22.28 5.28 5.93
N PHE A 133 22.60 4.38 4.99
CA PHE A 133 23.93 4.30 4.41
C PHE A 133 24.25 5.52 3.56
N LEU A 134 23.28 5.98 2.76
CA LEU A 134 23.38 7.19 1.95
C LEU A 134 23.43 8.46 2.81
N GLY A 135 22.66 8.50 3.89
CA GLY A 135 22.63 9.62 4.83
C GLY A 135 23.84 9.70 5.76
N HIS A 136 24.60 8.62 5.93
CA HIS A 136 25.89 8.64 6.63
C HIS A 136 27.05 9.03 5.70
N LEU A 137 26.85 8.95 4.38
CA LEU A 137 27.85 9.33 3.38
C LEU A 137 27.80 10.83 3.01
N MET A 138 26.75 11.56 3.42
CA MET A 138 26.57 13.01 3.28
C MET A 138 26.78 13.71 4.63
#